data_AF-A0A523Q3H6-F1
#
_entry.id   AF-A0A523Q3H6-F1
#
_cell.length_a   1.000
_cell.length_b   1.000
_cell.length_c   1.000
_cell.angle_alpha   90.00
_cell.angle_beta   90.00
_cell.angle_gamma   90.00
#
_symmetry.space_group_name_H-M   'P 1'
#
loop_
_entity.id
_entity.type
_entity.pdbx_description
1 polymer ?
#
loop_
_entity_poly.entity_id
_entity_poly.type
_entity_poly.pdbx_seq_one_letter_code
_entity_poly.pdbx_strand_id
1 'polypeptide(L)'
;MLQTQALIFDVFGTLVDWHGSIRRELQTTLVDGLGLPLDAAALATAWRAQYQPAMQEIRSGQRPFCDLDVLHRRNLDVVLNDAGVSPAVDDATLAPAQVMMVACHSSDLAAAAAAGLQSGFIARPHEGGPGVGETQAACAVQAQAGNLLQLAQGLLAV
;
A
#
# COMPACT_ATOMS: atom_id res chain seq x y z
N MET A 1 -25.24 -0.63 -47.87
CA MET A 1 -24.23 -1.04 -46.86
C MET A 1 -23.46 0.19 -46.45
N LEU A 2 -23.14 0.37 -45.17
CA LEU A 2 -22.27 1.46 -44.72
C LEU A 2 -20.85 1.19 -45.23
N GLN A 3 -20.26 2.15 -45.97
CA GLN A 3 -18.91 2.05 -46.52
C GLN A 3 -17.93 2.84 -45.65
N THR A 4 -17.75 2.41 -44.40
CA THR A 4 -16.84 3.04 -43.44
C THR A 4 -15.39 2.66 -43.74
N GLN A 5 -14.51 3.64 -43.93
CA GLN A 5 -13.11 3.43 -44.31
C GLN A 5 -12.10 3.65 -43.15
N ALA A 6 -12.53 4.30 -42.06
CA ALA A 6 -11.72 4.51 -40.87
C ALA A 6 -12.58 4.50 -39.61
N LEU A 7 -11.99 4.05 -38.49
CA LEU A 7 -12.57 4.10 -37.17
C LEU A 7 -11.66 4.90 -36.25
N ILE A 8 -12.24 5.83 -35.49
CA ILE A 8 -11.55 6.62 -34.47
C ILE A 8 -12.22 6.29 -33.15
N PHE A 9 -11.39 6.04 -32.13
CA PHE A 9 -11.86 5.61 -30.83
C PHE A 9 -11.52 6.67 -29.78
N ASP A 10 -12.50 6.97 -28.95
CA ASP A 10 -12.23 7.60 -27.65
C ASP A 10 -11.43 6.61 -26.78
N VAL A 11 -10.39 7.08 -26.09
CA VAL A 11 -9.50 6.19 -25.34
C VAL A 11 -10.09 5.87 -23.96
N PHE A 12 -10.57 6.89 -23.24
CA PHE A 12 -10.76 6.76 -21.79
C PHE A 12 -11.96 5.92 -21.38
N GLY A 13 -13.12 6.11 -22.00
CA GLY A 13 -14.35 5.39 -21.65
C GLY A 13 -14.73 4.31 -22.66
N THR A 14 -14.09 4.31 -23.85
CA THR A 14 -14.41 3.36 -24.93
C THR A 14 -13.36 2.26 -25.06
N LEU A 15 -12.06 2.58 -24.96
CA LEU A 15 -11.00 1.56 -25.01
C LEU A 15 -10.52 1.10 -23.62
N VAL A 16 -10.70 1.94 -22.59
CA VAL A 16 -10.26 1.65 -21.23
C VAL A 16 -11.47 1.64 -20.29
N ASP A 17 -11.51 0.67 -19.37
CA ASP A 17 -12.44 0.70 -18.23
C ASP A 17 -11.76 1.38 -17.04
N TRP A 18 -11.65 2.70 -17.10
CA TRP A 18 -10.99 3.48 -16.05
C TRP A 18 -11.72 3.32 -14.72
N HIS A 19 -13.05 3.48 -14.71
CA HIS A 19 -13.84 3.45 -13.47
C HIS A 19 -13.80 2.08 -12.80
N GLY A 20 -14.02 1.00 -13.56
CA GLY A 20 -13.99 -0.34 -13.02
C GLY A 20 -12.62 -0.75 -12.51
N SER A 21 -11.53 -0.29 -13.15
CA SER A 21 -10.16 -0.54 -12.67
C SER A 21 -9.85 0.18 -11.36
N ILE A 22 -10.18 1.47 -11.27
CA ILE A 22 -9.98 2.24 -10.03
C ILE A 22 -10.85 1.71 -8.90
N ARG A 23 -12.13 1.42 -9.16
CA ARG A 23 -13.05 0.84 -8.17
C ARG A 23 -12.50 -0.48 -7.61
N ARG A 24 -12.01 -1.37 -8.46
CA ARG A 24 -11.41 -2.65 -8.01
C ARG A 24 -10.20 -2.41 -7.12
N GLU A 25 -9.32 -1.48 -7.49
CA GLU A 25 -8.13 -1.20 -6.70
C GLU A 25 -8.50 -0.62 -5.32
N LEU A 26 -9.43 0.34 -5.27
CA LEU A 26 -9.93 0.91 -4.01
C LEU A 26 -10.62 -0.14 -3.14
N GLN A 27 -11.38 -1.06 -3.73
CA GLN A 27 -11.98 -2.17 -3.01
C GLN A 27 -10.91 -3.07 -2.39
N THR A 28 -9.95 -3.54 -3.20
CA THR A 28 -8.90 -4.46 -2.74
C THR A 28 -8.01 -3.82 -1.68
N THR A 29 -7.58 -2.58 -1.88
CA THR A 29 -6.57 -1.94 -1.03
C THR A 29 -7.17 -1.30 0.20
N LEU A 30 -8.20 -0.45 0.05
CA LEU A 30 -8.72 0.36 1.14
C LEU A 30 -9.82 -0.37 1.92
N VAL A 31 -10.78 -0.97 1.21
CA VAL A 31 -11.93 -1.62 1.86
C VAL A 31 -11.52 -2.96 2.44
N ASP A 32 -10.97 -3.84 1.61
CA ASP A 32 -10.63 -5.21 2.01
C ASP A 32 -9.27 -5.24 2.74
N GLY A 33 -8.26 -4.57 2.19
CA GLY A 33 -6.89 -4.59 2.72
C GLY A 33 -6.69 -3.80 4.01
N LEU A 34 -7.36 -2.64 4.16
CA LEU A 34 -7.27 -1.80 5.37
C LEU A 34 -8.53 -1.85 6.23
N GLY A 35 -9.58 -2.57 5.81
CA GLY A 35 -10.83 -2.68 6.57
C GLY A 35 -11.61 -1.36 6.67
N LEU A 36 -11.39 -0.41 5.75
CA LEU A 36 -12.05 0.89 5.80
C LEU A 36 -13.51 0.77 5.33
N PRO A 37 -14.50 1.32 6.08
CA PRO A 37 -15.92 1.19 5.76
C PRO A 37 -16.34 2.17 4.66
N LEU A 38 -15.75 2.02 3.46
CA LEU A 38 -15.94 2.90 2.32
C LEU A 38 -16.75 2.20 1.22
N ASP A 39 -17.53 2.97 0.47
CA ASP A 39 -18.07 2.53 -0.82
C ASP A 39 -17.05 2.85 -1.92
N ALA A 40 -16.34 1.81 -2.39
CA ALA A 40 -15.32 1.96 -3.43
C ALA A 40 -15.86 2.54 -4.75
N ALA A 41 -17.12 2.27 -5.11
CA ALA A 41 -17.72 2.78 -6.34
C ALA A 41 -18.09 4.27 -6.21
N ALA A 42 -18.62 4.66 -5.05
CA ALA A 42 -18.89 6.06 -4.74
C ALA A 42 -17.59 6.87 -4.66
N LEU A 43 -16.55 6.33 -4.03
CA LEU A 43 -15.25 6.98 -3.90
C LEU A 43 -14.56 7.17 -5.27
N ALA A 44 -14.56 6.15 -6.14
CA ALA A 44 -14.03 6.26 -7.50
C ALA A 44 -14.74 7.36 -8.32
N THR A 45 -16.06 7.45 -8.16
CA THR A 45 -16.89 8.48 -8.80
C THR A 45 -16.54 9.88 -8.28
N ALA A 46 -16.45 10.03 -6.95
CA ALA A 46 -16.06 11.29 -6.32
C ALA A 46 -14.65 11.72 -6.76
N TRP A 47 -13.71 10.78 -6.83
CA TRP A 47 -12.34 11.08 -7.27
C TRP A 47 -12.31 11.58 -8.71
N ARG A 48 -13.08 10.96 -9.61
CA ARG A 48 -13.20 11.42 -11.01
C ARG A 48 -13.76 12.84 -11.11
N ALA A 49 -14.72 13.18 -10.24
CA ALA A 49 -15.38 14.48 -10.22
C ALA A 49 -14.42 15.61 -9.87
N GLN A 50 -13.36 15.35 -9.10
CA GLN A 50 -12.33 16.33 -8.75
C GLN A 50 -11.45 16.78 -9.94
N TYR A 51 -11.43 16.02 -11.04
CA TYR A 51 -10.55 16.33 -12.18
C TYR A 51 -10.82 17.71 -12.80
N GLN A 52 -12.08 18.06 -13.09
CA GLN A 52 -12.38 19.34 -13.74
C GLN A 52 -12.12 20.55 -12.83
N PRO A 53 -12.55 20.54 -11.54
CA PRO A 53 -12.15 21.58 -10.59
C PRO A 53 -10.64 21.76 -10.49
N ALA A 54 -9.89 20.67 -10.33
CA ALA A 54 -8.44 20.71 -10.19
C ALA A 54 -7.73 21.23 -11.46
N MET A 55 -8.21 20.83 -12.64
CA MET A 55 -7.73 21.37 -13.92
C MET A 55 -8.07 22.86 -14.10
N GLN A 56 -9.21 23.31 -13.58
CA GLN A 56 -9.63 24.70 -13.67
C GLN A 56 -8.72 25.63 -12.85
N GLU A 57 -8.22 25.18 -11.70
CA GLU A 57 -7.22 25.94 -10.92
C GLU A 57 -5.96 26.24 -11.74
N ILE A 58 -5.48 25.27 -12.53
CA ILE A 58 -4.33 25.44 -13.43
C ILE A 58 -4.68 26.37 -14.59
N ARG A 59 -5.82 26.13 -15.26
CA ARG A 59 -6.27 26.93 -16.43
C ARG A 59 -6.50 28.40 -16.10
N SER A 60 -6.96 28.69 -14.88
CA SER A 60 -7.21 30.04 -14.40
C SER A 60 -5.97 30.73 -13.81
N GLY A 61 -4.84 30.03 -13.72
CA GLY A 61 -3.61 30.55 -13.13
C GLY A 61 -3.62 30.65 -11.60
N GLN A 62 -4.64 30.09 -10.93
CA GLN A 62 -4.67 29.98 -9.47
C GLN A 62 -3.58 29.05 -8.94
N ARG A 63 -3.07 28.16 -9.79
CA ARG A 63 -1.97 27.24 -9.50
C ARG A 63 -1.04 27.09 -10.72
N PRO A 64 0.29 26.93 -10.52
CA PRO A 64 1.22 26.57 -11.60
C PRO A 64 0.91 25.21 -12.23
N PHE A 65 1.35 25.00 -13.47
CA PHE A 65 1.29 23.68 -14.09
C PHE A 65 2.02 22.63 -13.24
N CYS A 66 1.43 21.43 -13.13
CA CYS A 66 2.04 20.27 -12.49
C CYS A 66 1.67 19.00 -13.26
N ASP A 67 2.41 17.93 -12.98
CA ASP A 67 2.10 16.62 -13.54
C ASP A 67 0.72 16.14 -13.09
N LEU A 68 0.09 15.35 -13.96
CA LEU A 68 -1.27 14.90 -13.73
C LEU A 68 -1.37 13.97 -12.52
N ASP A 69 -0.30 13.21 -12.22
CA ASP A 69 -0.24 12.33 -11.05
C ASP A 69 -0.26 13.12 -9.74
N VAL A 70 0.41 14.28 -9.70
CA VAL A 70 0.37 15.21 -8.56
C VAL A 70 -1.07 15.72 -8.36
N LEU A 71 -1.77 16.00 -9.45
CA LEU A 71 -3.16 16.44 -9.39
C LEU A 71 -4.09 15.31 -8.92
N HIS A 72 -3.90 14.09 -9.42
CA HIS A 72 -4.69 12.93 -9.02
C HIS A 72 -4.45 12.53 -7.57
N ARG A 73 -3.21 12.57 -7.08
CA ARG A 73 -2.87 12.31 -5.67
C ARG A 73 -3.57 13.30 -4.74
N ARG A 74 -3.47 14.60 -5.03
CA ARG A 74 -4.20 15.62 -4.25
C ARG A 74 -5.71 15.39 -4.27
N ASN A 75 -6.27 15.05 -5.43
CA ASN A 75 -7.69 14.79 -5.55
C ASN A 75 -8.12 13.55 -4.75
N LEU A 76 -7.24 12.54 -4.63
CA LEU A 76 -7.46 11.38 -3.79
C LEU A 76 -7.51 11.78 -2.31
N ASP A 77 -6.57 12.62 -1.86
CA ASP A 77 -6.56 13.13 -0.48
C ASP A 77 -7.86 13.88 -0.15
N VAL A 78 -8.37 14.70 -1.08
CA VAL A 78 -9.65 15.40 -0.91
C VAL A 78 -10.79 14.41 -0.68
N VAL A 79 -10.96 13.42 -1.55
CA VAL A 79 -12.10 12.50 -1.44
C VAL A 79 -11.99 11.52 -0.28
N LEU A 80 -10.77 11.16 0.12
CA LEU A 80 -10.54 10.37 1.33
C LEU A 80 -10.91 11.17 2.59
N ASN A 81 -10.47 12.43 2.65
CA ASN A 81 -10.84 13.33 3.75
C ASN A 81 -12.36 13.53 3.83
N ASP A 82 -13.03 13.77 2.69
CA ASP A 82 -14.49 13.91 2.63
C ASP A 82 -15.21 12.63 3.08
N ALA A 83 -14.60 11.47 2.86
CA ALA A 83 -15.10 10.17 3.31
C ALA A 83 -14.74 9.85 4.79
N GLY A 84 -14.12 10.79 5.52
CA GLY A 84 -13.75 10.61 6.92
C GLY A 84 -12.47 9.79 7.13
N VAL A 85 -11.68 9.57 6.06
CA VAL A 85 -10.38 8.91 6.13
C VAL A 85 -9.30 9.98 6.24
N SER A 86 -8.67 10.06 7.41
CA SER A 86 -7.53 10.97 7.65
C SER A 86 -6.37 10.60 6.72
N PRO A 87 -5.55 11.57 6.25
CA PRO A 87 -4.52 11.33 5.23
C PRO A 87 -3.26 10.62 5.77
N ALA A 88 -3.42 9.73 6.76
CA ALA A 88 -2.37 8.83 7.24
C ALA A 88 -1.95 7.78 6.19
N VAL A 89 -2.64 7.72 5.04
CA VAL A 89 -2.25 6.93 3.88
C VAL A 89 -1.32 7.77 3.01
N ASP A 90 -0.03 7.83 3.34
CA ASP A 90 0.99 8.23 2.38
C ASP A 90 1.40 7.03 1.50
N ASP A 91 2.23 7.25 0.48
CA ASP A 91 2.68 6.16 -0.41
C ASP A 91 3.57 5.11 0.32
N ALA A 92 3.81 5.23 1.63
CA ALA A 92 4.87 4.50 2.34
C ALA A 92 4.48 3.73 3.60
N THR A 93 3.33 3.96 4.24
CA THR A 93 3.18 3.46 5.63
C THR A 93 2.19 2.31 5.81
N LEU A 94 2.71 1.08 5.82
CA LEU A 94 2.06 -0.01 6.55
C LEU A 94 2.11 0.31 8.06
N ALA A 95 1.03 0.05 8.80
CA ALA A 95 1.06 0.19 10.25
C ALA A 95 2.18 -0.70 10.81
N PRO A 96 2.91 -0.30 11.89
CA PRO A 96 3.97 -1.12 12.46
C PRO A 96 3.56 -2.58 12.66
N ALA A 97 2.34 -2.84 13.13
CA ALA A 97 1.81 -4.18 13.35
C ALA A 97 1.63 -5.04 12.08
N GLN A 98 1.67 -4.42 10.89
CA GLN A 98 1.59 -5.08 9.58
C GLN A 98 2.99 -5.34 8.98
N VAL A 99 4.06 -5.00 9.68
CA VAL A 99 5.45 -5.16 9.23
C VAL A 99 6.19 -6.08 10.21
N MET A 100 6.88 -7.09 9.67
CA MET A 100 7.73 -7.99 10.45
C MET A 100 9.22 -7.67 10.26
N MET A 101 9.91 -7.36 11.36
CA MET A 101 11.36 -7.37 11.41
C MET A 101 11.86 -8.80 11.51
N VAL A 102 12.80 -9.20 10.64
CA VAL A 102 13.45 -10.52 10.68
C VAL A 102 14.94 -10.35 10.94
N ALA A 103 15.43 -10.88 12.06
CA ALA A 103 16.82 -10.71 12.50
C ALA A 103 17.34 -11.93 13.28
N CYS A 104 18.66 -11.99 13.45
CA CYS A 104 19.37 -13.00 14.25
C CYS A 104 19.86 -12.47 15.60
N HIS A 105 19.69 -11.17 15.85
CA HIS A 105 20.05 -10.52 17.11
C HIS A 105 18.80 -10.18 17.91
N SER A 106 18.74 -10.63 19.16
CA SER A 106 17.59 -10.37 20.03
C SER A 106 17.39 -8.88 20.35
N SER A 107 18.46 -8.09 20.36
CA SER A 107 18.37 -6.63 20.59
C SER A 107 17.55 -5.92 19.51
N ASP A 108 17.73 -6.33 18.25
CA ASP A 108 17.06 -5.71 17.10
C ASP A 108 15.56 -6.05 17.13
N LEU A 109 15.23 -7.28 17.49
CA LEU A 109 13.85 -7.76 17.61
C LEU A 109 13.12 -7.12 18.79
N ALA A 110 13.81 -6.94 19.92
CA ALA A 110 13.24 -6.22 21.07
C ALA A 110 12.95 -4.74 20.73
N ALA A 111 13.87 -4.08 20.01
CA ALA A 111 13.66 -2.70 19.56
C ALA A 111 12.51 -2.60 18.53
N ALA A 112 12.44 -3.53 17.58
CA ALA A 112 11.36 -3.60 16.60
C ALA A 112 9.99 -3.82 17.27
N ALA A 113 9.91 -4.74 18.24
CA ALA A 113 8.70 -4.97 19.01
C ALA A 113 8.28 -3.73 19.82
N ALA A 114 9.23 -3.01 20.43
CA ALA A 114 8.95 -1.75 21.13
C ALA A 114 8.43 -0.65 20.19
N ALA A 115 8.80 -0.69 18.91
CA ALA A 115 8.27 0.18 17.86
C ALA A 115 6.93 -0.32 17.26
N GLY A 116 6.39 -1.43 17.74
CA GLY A 116 5.11 -1.99 17.30
C GLY A 116 5.19 -2.93 16.08
N LEU A 117 6.40 -3.31 15.65
CA LEU A 117 6.58 -4.29 14.58
C LEU A 117 6.35 -5.72 15.08
N GLN A 118 5.95 -6.60 14.17
CA GLN A 118 6.09 -8.05 14.36
C GLN A 118 7.58 -8.44 14.30
N SER A 119 7.94 -9.61 14.80
CA SER A 119 9.32 -10.06 14.96
C SER A 119 9.47 -11.55 14.63
N GLY A 120 10.44 -11.85 13.76
CA GLY A 120 10.84 -13.19 13.35
C GLY A 120 12.33 -13.43 13.59
N PHE A 121 12.67 -14.42 14.40
CA PHE A 121 14.07 -14.75 14.70
C PHE A 121 14.62 -15.82 13.74
N ILE A 122 15.86 -15.64 13.26
CA ILE A 122 16.61 -16.66 12.53
C ILE A 122 17.90 -16.99 13.28
N ALA A 123 18.05 -18.25 13.69
CA ALA A 123 19.24 -18.71 14.39
C ALA A 123 20.50 -18.60 13.51
N ARG A 124 21.56 -18.00 14.05
CA ARG A 124 22.87 -17.89 13.43
C ARG A 124 23.97 -18.31 14.41
N PRO A 125 24.08 -19.59 14.80
CA PRO A 125 25.03 -20.10 15.81
C PRO A 125 26.51 -19.78 15.56
N HIS A 126 26.85 -19.36 14.35
CA HIS A 126 28.23 -19.12 13.92
C HIS A 126 28.50 -17.66 13.53
N GLU A 127 27.53 -16.77 13.75
CA GLU A 127 27.73 -15.33 13.58
C GLU A 127 28.73 -14.84 14.63
N GLY A 128 29.84 -14.25 14.17
CA GLY A 128 30.98 -13.89 15.04
C GLY A 128 31.97 -15.02 15.32
N GLY A 129 31.77 -16.23 14.78
CA GLY A 129 32.66 -17.38 14.92
C GLY A 129 31.96 -18.63 15.45
N PRO A 130 32.64 -19.80 15.46
CA PRO A 130 32.01 -21.06 15.82
C PRO A 130 31.37 -21.06 17.22
N GLY A 131 30.04 -21.06 17.29
CA GLY A 131 29.28 -21.17 18.55
C GLY A 131 29.05 -19.82 19.25
N VAL A 132 29.39 -18.71 18.59
CA VAL A 132 29.32 -17.37 19.17
C VAL A 132 27.93 -16.75 19.00
N GLY A 133 27.24 -17.05 17.91
CA GLY A 133 25.98 -16.39 17.58
C GLY A 133 24.77 -17.03 18.26
N GLU A 134 23.66 -16.31 18.26
CA GLU A 134 22.43 -16.72 18.95
C GLU A 134 21.78 -17.92 18.25
N THR A 135 21.40 -18.93 19.04
CA THR A 135 20.64 -20.11 18.58
C THR A 135 19.15 -19.98 18.80
N GLN A 136 18.73 -19.07 19.69
CA GLN A 136 17.35 -18.79 20.05
C GLN A 136 17.21 -17.32 20.46
N ALA A 137 16.03 -16.74 20.23
CA ALA A 137 15.73 -15.40 20.69
C ALA A 137 15.70 -15.31 22.22
N ALA A 138 16.36 -14.30 22.78
CA ALA A 138 16.31 -13.95 24.19
C ALA A 138 15.11 -13.06 24.55
N CYS A 139 14.35 -12.60 23.55
CA CYS A 139 13.10 -11.86 23.71
C CYS A 139 11.91 -12.63 23.12
N ALA A 140 10.68 -12.23 23.49
CA ALA A 140 9.49 -12.78 22.86
C ALA A 140 9.44 -12.39 21.38
N VAL A 141 9.18 -13.36 20.51
CA VAL A 141 9.06 -13.18 19.06
C VAL A 141 7.84 -13.94 18.54
N GLN A 142 7.26 -13.50 17.42
CA GLN A 142 6.09 -14.16 16.82
C GLN A 142 6.48 -15.43 16.06
N ALA A 143 7.70 -15.51 15.52
CA ALA A 143 8.21 -16.70 14.85
C ALA A 143 9.71 -16.88 15.08
N GLN A 144 10.17 -18.13 15.09
CA GLN A 144 11.59 -18.49 15.20
C GLN A 144 11.90 -19.68 14.30
N ALA A 145 12.99 -19.59 13.54
CA ALA A 145 13.41 -20.64 12.59
C ALA A 145 14.93 -20.74 12.48
N GLY A 146 15.43 -21.84 11.89
CA GLY A 146 16.85 -22.02 11.60
C GLY A 146 17.32 -21.37 10.28
N ASN A 147 16.39 -21.01 9.40
CA ASN A 147 16.66 -20.33 8.13
C ASN A 147 15.40 -19.67 7.56
N LEU A 148 15.57 -18.89 6.48
CA LEU A 148 14.49 -18.16 5.81
C LEU A 148 13.40 -19.07 5.23
N LEU A 149 13.75 -20.26 4.73
CA LEU A 149 12.77 -21.20 4.16
C LEU A 149 11.84 -21.75 5.24
N GLN A 150 12.41 -22.14 6.38
CA GLN A 150 11.64 -22.61 7.54
C GLN A 150 10.76 -21.49 8.11
N LEU A 151 11.26 -20.25 8.16
CA LEU A 151 10.46 -19.10 8.58
C LEU A 151 9.26 -18.89 7.64
N ALA A 152 9.50 -18.87 6.33
CA ALA A 152 8.44 -18.71 5.34
C ALA A 152 7.38 -19.83 5.42
N GLN A 153 7.82 -21.09 5.57
CA GLN A 153 6.91 -22.23 5.79
C GLN A 153 6.08 -22.08 7.06
N GLY A 154 6.68 -21.62 8.15
CA GLY A 154 5.99 -21.36 9.41
C GLY A 154 4.92 -20.29 9.28
N LEU A 155 5.19 -19.20 8.57
CA LEU A 155 4.24 -18.10 8.36
C LEU A 155 3.06 -18.47 7.45
N LEU A 156 3.25 -19.42 6.53
CA LEU A 156 2.20 -19.90 5.62
C LEU A 156 1.29 -20.97 6.24
N ALA A 157 1.67 -21.53 7.40
CA ALA A 157 0.95 -22.62 8.06
C ALA A 157 -0.03 -22.13 9.16
N VAL A 158 -0.17 -20.82 9.34
CA VAL A 158 -1.05 -20.14 10.31
C VAL A 158 -2.26 -19.56 9.58
#